data_AF-A0A1H3Z4M2-F1
#
_entry.id   AF-A0A1H3Z4M2-F1
#
_cell.length_a   1.000
_cell.length_b   1.000
_cell.length_c   1.000
_cell.angle_alpha   90.00
_cell.angle_beta   90.00
_cell.angle_gamma   90.00
#
_symmetry.space_group_name_H-M   'P 1'
#
loop_
_entity.id
_entity.type
_entity.pdbx_description
1 polymer ?
#
loop_
_entity_poly.entity_id
_entity_poly.type
_entity_poly.pdbx_seq_one_letter_code
_entity_poly.pdbx_strand_id
1 'polypeptide(L)'
;MPGFDLGYDNKTNSLINNQAYTSARYDGNITGTVWKTVQDNKVCKYDYTYDNVGRLTGAGFNQYTGISFNKTAGVDYSVSSLNYDLNGNIKTMTQKRATQFGDLKYY
;
A
#
# COMPACT_ATOMS: atom_id res chain seq x y z
N MET A 1 -1.20 -20.38 5.49
CA MET A 1 -0.43 -19.44 6.32
C MET A 1 -0.62 -18.03 5.77
N PRO A 2 -1.00 -17.03 6.58
CA PRO A 2 -0.82 -15.63 6.20
C PRO A 2 0.67 -15.37 5.92
N GLY A 3 0.97 -14.52 4.95
CA GLY A 3 2.34 -14.13 4.58
C GLY A 3 2.50 -12.62 4.70
N PHE A 4 3.73 -12.17 4.96
CA PHE A 4 4.09 -10.77 5.13
C PHE A 4 5.53 -10.53 4.65
N ASP A 5 5.76 -9.43 3.94
CA ASP A 5 7.07 -9.01 3.41
C ASP A 5 7.19 -7.49 3.47
N LEU A 6 8.37 -7.03 3.92
CA LEU A 6 8.76 -5.63 3.98
C LEU A 6 9.92 -5.40 3.01
N GLY A 7 9.70 -4.51 2.05
CA GLY A 7 10.74 -4.07 1.15
C GLY A 7 11.50 -2.88 1.72
N TYR A 8 12.82 -2.89 1.53
CA TYR A 8 13.69 -1.73 1.79
C TYR A 8 14.46 -1.39 0.51
N ASP A 9 15.66 -1.94 0.34
CA ASP A 9 16.52 -1.86 -0.83
C ASP A 9 16.16 -2.92 -1.89
N ASN A 10 15.80 -4.13 -1.44
CA ASN A 10 15.31 -5.16 -2.33
C ASN A 10 13.91 -4.81 -2.84
N LYS A 11 13.82 -4.54 -4.14
CA LYS A 11 12.54 -4.22 -4.79
C LYS A 11 11.64 -5.43 -4.96
N THR A 12 12.16 -6.64 -4.88
CA THR A 12 11.39 -7.85 -5.15
C THR A 12 10.72 -8.34 -3.87
N ASN A 13 9.39 -8.46 -3.89
CA ASN A 13 8.66 -9.10 -2.78
C ASN A 13 8.66 -10.62 -2.93
N SER A 14 8.65 -11.32 -1.79
CA SER A 14 8.78 -12.78 -1.75
C SER A 14 7.44 -13.52 -1.69
N LEU A 15 6.30 -12.81 -1.68
CA LEU A 15 4.97 -13.42 -1.53
C LEU A 15 4.34 -13.85 -2.86
N ILE A 16 4.54 -13.09 -3.93
CA ILE A 16 3.90 -13.35 -5.23
C ILE A 16 4.92 -13.12 -6.34
N ASN A 17 5.34 -14.20 -7.03
CA ASN A 17 6.04 -14.20 -8.32
C ASN A 17 7.11 -13.10 -8.49
N ASN A 18 7.90 -12.82 -7.44
CA ASN A 18 8.93 -11.79 -7.46
C ASN A 18 8.42 -10.41 -7.96
N GLN A 19 7.16 -10.07 -7.69
CA GLN A 19 6.60 -8.77 -8.05
C GLN A 19 7.37 -7.64 -7.34
N ALA A 20 7.40 -6.45 -7.95
CA ALA A 20 8.26 -5.37 -7.46
C ALA A 20 7.52 -4.30 -6.63
N TYR A 21 8.20 -3.77 -5.61
CA TYR A 21 7.97 -2.45 -5.03
C TYR A 21 8.33 -1.35 -6.03
N THR A 22 7.70 -0.19 -5.89
CA THR A 22 7.87 0.92 -6.85
C THR A 22 9.29 1.47 -6.81
N SER A 23 9.89 1.57 -5.63
CA SER A 23 11.22 2.15 -5.40
C SER A 23 12.10 1.22 -4.56
N ALA A 24 13.41 1.45 -4.58
CA ALA A 24 14.33 0.93 -3.57
C ALA A 24 14.69 2.09 -2.63
N ARG A 25 14.91 1.79 -1.35
CA ARG A 25 15.31 2.78 -0.35
C ARG A 25 16.56 2.28 0.37
N TYR A 26 17.61 3.10 0.36
CA TYR A 26 18.90 2.81 0.99
C TYR A 26 19.14 3.61 2.28
N ASP A 27 18.15 4.40 2.69
CA ASP A 27 18.18 5.25 3.89
C ASP A 27 17.47 4.61 5.09
N GLY A 28 17.22 3.29 5.03
CA GLY A 28 16.59 2.52 6.08
C GLY A 28 15.06 2.62 6.14
N ASN A 29 14.44 3.49 5.34
CA ASN A 29 12.98 3.56 5.25
C ASN A 29 12.42 2.36 4.46
N ILE A 30 11.22 1.92 4.85
CA ILE A 30 10.50 0.83 4.17
C ILE A 30 9.98 1.36 2.83
N THR A 31 10.30 0.72 1.70
CA THR A 31 9.71 1.12 0.42
C THR A 31 8.25 0.68 0.28
N GLY A 32 7.87 -0.42 0.93
CA GLY A 32 6.53 -0.94 0.86
C GLY A 32 6.34 -2.21 1.67
N THR A 33 5.08 -2.62 1.76
CA THR A 33 4.65 -3.83 2.48
C THR A 33 3.78 -4.66 1.55
N VAL A 34 3.97 -5.98 1.55
CA VAL A 34 3.06 -6.93 0.91
C VAL A 34 2.55 -7.89 1.97
N TRP A 35 1.24 -8.12 2.00
CA TRP A 35 0.62 -9.04 2.97
C TRP A 35 -0.50 -9.83 2.34
N LYS A 36 -0.74 -11.03 2.89
CA LYS A 36 -1.86 -11.88 2.50
C LYS A 36 -2.94 -11.86 3.57
N THR A 37 -4.17 -11.52 3.20
CA THR A 37 -5.34 -11.54 4.08
C THR A 37 -5.76 -12.97 4.37
N VAL A 38 -6.24 -13.22 5.59
CA VAL A 38 -6.66 -14.56 6.03
C VAL A 38 -8.04 -14.93 5.49
N GLN A 39 -8.97 -13.96 5.47
CA GLN A 39 -10.38 -14.21 5.19
C GLN A 39 -10.64 -14.61 3.73
N ASP A 40 -9.98 -13.94 2.78
CA ASP A 40 -10.25 -14.08 1.35
C ASP A 40 -8.99 -14.36 0.52
N ASN A 41 -7.86 -14.65 1.17
CA ASN A 41 -6.58 -15.00 0.57
C ASN A 41 -6.04 -13.98 -0.45
N LYS A 42 -6.49 -12.73 -0.40
CA LYS A 42 -6.00 -11.66 -1.27
C LYS A 42 -4.61 -11.23 -0.84
N VAL A 43 -3.76 -10.96 -1.82
CA VAL A 43 -2.46 -10.36 -1.57
C VAL A 43 -2.54 -8.88 -1.88
N CYS A 44 -2.27 -8.08 -0.86
CA CYS A 44 -2.35 -6.65 -0.88
C CYS A 44 -0.95 -6.05 -0.76
N LYS A 45 -0.81 -4.82 -1.22
CA LYS A 45 0.45 -4.10 -1.24
C LYS A 45 0.23 -2.64 -0.89
N TYR A 46 1.15 -2.08 -0.12
CA TYR A 46 1.37 -0.64 -0.04
C TYR A 46 2.75 -0.31 -0.61
N ASP A 47 2.82 0.71 -1.44
CA ASP A 47 4.05 1.43 -1.77
C ASP A 47 4.07 2.75 -1.00
N TYR A 48 5.11 2.99 -0.22
CA TYR A 48 5.22 4.17 0.64
C TYR A 48 5.99 5.29 -0.04
N THR A 49 5.56 6.53 0.22
CA THR A 49 6.29 7.74 -0.15
C THR A 49 6.65 8.52 1.10
N TYR A 50 7.72 9.31 1.01
CA TYR A 50 8.26 10.06 2.13
C TYR A 50 8.57 11.50 1.73
N ASP A 51 8.66 12.39 2.72
CA ASP A 51 9.30 13.69 2.57
C ASP A 51 10.81 13.57 2.75
N ASN A 52 11.54 14.69 2.56
CA ASN A 52 13.00 14.72 2.61
C ASN A 52 13.59 14.37 3.98
N VAL A 53 12.80 14.39 5.06
CA VAL A 53 13.25 14.05 6.42
C VAL A 53 12.77 12.68 6.87
N GLY A 54 12.17 11.88 5.97
CA GLY A 54 11.83 10.48 6.22
C GLY A 54 10.45 10.25 6.85
N ARG A 55 9.54 11.23 6.82
CA ARG A 55 8.15 11.06 7.27
C ARG A 55 7.26 10.61 6.11
N LEU A 56 6.29 9.73 6.38
CA LEU A 56 5.38 9.21 5.35
C LEU A 56 4.53 10.32 4.72
N THR A 57 4.47 10.39 3.39
CA THR A 57 3.60 11.32 2.66
C THR A 57 2.44 10.62 1.95
N GLY A 58 2.50 9.29 1.87
CA GLY A 58 1.48 8.49 1.21
C GLY A 58 1.74 6.99 1.33
N ALA A 59 0.69 6.23 1.06
CA ALA A 59 0.71 4.77 0.97
C ALA A 59 -0.22 4.34 -0.18
N GLY A 60 0.35 3.97 -1.32
CA GLY A 60 -0.40 3.54 -2.50
C GLY A 60 -0.87 2.10 -2.36
N PHE A 61 -2.17 1.90 -2.14
CA PHE A 61 -2.76 0.56 -2.05
C PHE A 61 -2.87 -0.09 -3.42
N ASN A 62 -2.53 -1.38 -3.51
CA ASN A 62 -2.84 -2.24 -4.64
C ASN A 62 -3.19 -3.65 -4.16
N GLN A 63 -4.01 -4.37 -4.92
CA GLN A 63 -4.30 -5.78 -4.72
C GLN A 63 -3.81 -6.58 -5.93
N TYR A 64 -3.28 -7.78 -5.68
CA TYR A 64 -2.90 -8.70 -6.75
C TYR A 64 -4.15 -9.30 -7.40
N THR A 65 -4.25 -9.19 -8.72
CA THR A 65 -5.41 -9.71 -9.50
C THR A 65 -5.02 -10.88 -10.42
N GLY A 66 -4.02 -11.69 -10.02
CA GLY A 66 -3.56 -12.85 -10.78
C GLY A 66 -2.50 -12.55 -11.86
N ILE A 67 -2.35 -11.27 -12.23
CA ILE A 67 -1.32 -10.82 -13.20
C ILE A 67 -0.38 -9.84 -12.52
N SER A 68 -0.93 -8.76 -11.97
CA SER A 68 -0.17 -7.67 -11.36
C SER A 68 -0.90 -7.08 -10.15
N PHE A 69 -0.20 -6.25 -9.40
CA PHE A 69 -0.79 -5.39 -8.39
C PHE A 69 -1.44 -4.19 -9.06
N ASN A 70 -2.72 -3.97 -8.79
CA ASN A 70 -3.48 -2.82 -9.30
C ASN A 70 -4.68 -2.51 -8.38
N LYS A 71 -5.54 -1.58 -8.80
CA LYS A 71 -6.76 -1.16 -8.09
C LYS A 71 -8.06 -1.67 -8.73
N THR A 72 -7.99 -2.52 -9.75
CA THR A 72 -9.18 -2.99 -10.48
C THR A 72 -10.00 -4.02 -9.71
N ALA A 73 -9.49 -4.47 -8.57
CA ALA A 73 -10.22 -5.30 -7.62
C ALA A 73 -11.42 -4.61 -6.94
N GLY A 74 -11.70 -3.35 -7.24
CA GLY A 74 -12.84 -2.62 -6.68
C GLY A 74 -12.63 -2.18 -5.23
N VAL A 75 -11.38 -2.13 -4.77
CA VAL A 75 -11.00 -1.63 -3.44
C VAL A 75 -9.75 -0.75 -3.56
N ASP A 76 -9.75 0.39 -2.88
CA ASP A 76 -8.61 1.29 -2.80
C ASP A 76 -8.54 1.88 -1.39
N TYR A 77 -7.54 1.45 -0.60
CA TYR A 77 -7.28 1.95 0.75
C TYR A 77 -6.12 2.95 0.79
N SER A 78 -5.76 3.55 -0.35
CA SER A 78 -4.60 4.43 -0.43
C SER A 78 -4.69 5.61 0.55
N VAL A 79 -3.54 5.97 1.11
CA VAL A 79 -3.33 7.21 1.85
C VAL A 79 -2.60 8.21 0.95
N SER A 80 -3.07 9.44 0.94
CA SER A 80 -2.46 10.56 0.21
C SER A 80 -2.60 11.86 1.01
N SER A 81 -1.93 12.91 0.57
CA SER A 81 -2.00 14.24 1.21
C SER A 81 -1.65 14.21 2.69
N LEU A 82 -0.77 13.29 3.10
CA LEU A 82 -0.27 13.20 4.46
C LEU A 82 0.84 14.25 4.63
N ASN A 83 0.51 15.33 5.34
CA ASN A 83 1.42 16.46 5.55
C ASN A 83 1.56 16.75 7.04
N TYR A 84 2.67 17.38 7.39
CA TYR A 84 3.04 17.67 8.77
C TYR A 84 3.35 19.16 8.97
N ASP A 85 3.19 19.63 10.20
CA ASP A 85 3.82 20.88 10.61
C ASP A 85 5.32 20.69 10.91
N LEU A 86 5.99 21.79 11.28
CA LEU A 86 7.42 21.79 11.60
C LEU A 86 7.77 20.94 12.83
N ASN A 87 6.80 20.73 13.74
CA ASN A 87 6.98 19.92 14.94
C ASN A 87 6.68 18.44 14.69
N GLY A 88 6.26 18.08 13.47
CA GLY A 88 5.94 16.70 13.10
C GLY A 88 4.51 16.27 13.42
N ASN A 89 3.61 17.19 13.77
CA ASN A 89 2.20 16.84 13.93
C ASN A 89 1.55 16.71 12.54
N ILE A 90 0.68 15.70 12.37
CA ILE A 90 -0.10 15.53 11.14
C ILE A 90 -1.09 16.69 11.02
N LYS A 91 -1.02 17.41 9.89
CA LYS A 91 -1.93 18.52 9.54
C LYS A 91 -3.07 18.08 8.65
N THR A 92 -2.78 17.22 7.68
CA THR A 92 -3.75 16.71 6.72
C THR A 92 -3.49 15.26 6.45
N MET A 93 -4.54 14.51 6.15
CA MET A 93 -4.48 13.16 5.64
C MET A 93 -5.74 12.87 4.84
N THR A 94 -5.59 12.27 3.67
CA THR A 94 -6.70 11.66 2.94
C THR A 94 -6.47 10.16 2.96
N GLN A 95 -7.37 9.43 3.63
CA GLN A 95 -7.38 7.98 3.60
C GLN A 95 -8.62 7.52 2.87
N LYS A 96 -8.42 6.75 1.79
CA LYS A 96 -9.53 6.13 1.08
C LYS A 96 -10.10 4.96 1.89
N ARG A 97 -11.40 4.77 1.75
CA ARG A 97 -12.10 3.56 2.17
C ARG A 97 -12.34 2.67 0.95
N ALA A 98 -12.69 1.41 1.18
CA ALA A 98 -13.18 0.54 0.11
C ALA A 98 -14.36 1.21 -0.61
N THR A 99 -14.16 1.59 -1.86
CA THR A 99 -15.25 1.96 -2.75
C THR A 99 -15.64 0.70 -3.50
N GLN A 100 -16.48 -0.14 -2.90
CA GLN A 100 -17.09 -1.25 -3.63
C GLN A 100 -18.00 -0.62 -4.71
N PHE A 101 -17.57 -0.65 -5.97
CA PHE A 101 -18.46 -0.28 -7.07
C PHE A 101 -19.51 -1.39 -7.20
N GLY A 102 -20.68 -1.18 -6.58
CA GLY A 102 -21.84 -2.05 -6.74
C GLY A 102 -22.63 -2.35 -5.47
N ASP A 103 -23.11 -1.33 -4.76
CA ASP A 103 -24.31 -1.52 -3.92
C ASP A 103 -25.54 -1.52 -4.84
N LEU A 104 -25.73 -2.62 -5.60
CA LEU A 104 -27.04 -2.92 -6.18
C LEU A 104 -27.92 -3.46 -5.05
N LYS A 105 -28.63 -2.54 -4.38
CA LYS A 105 -29.76 -2.92 -3.54
C LYS A 105 -30.92 -3.31 -4.47
N TYR A 106 -31.08 -4.60 -4.73
CA TYR A 106 -32.35 -5.15 -5.15
C TYR A 106 -33.12 -5.57 -3.90
N TYR A 107 -34.09 -4.76 -3.50
CA TYR A 107 -35.31 -5.16 -2.79
C TYR A 107 -36.46 -4.34 -3.35
#